data_AF-A0A0C9Z3G8-F1
#
_entry.id   AF-A0A0C9Z3G8-F1
#
_cell.length_a   1.000
_cell.length_b   1.000
_cell.length_c   1.000
_cell.angle_alpha   90.00
_cell.angle_beta   90.00
_cell.angle_gamma   90.00
#
_symmetry.space_group_name_H-M   'P 1'
#
loop_
_entity.id
_entity.type
_entity.pdbx_description
1 polymer ?
#
loop_
_entity_poly.entity_id
_entity_poly.type
_entity_poly.pdbx_seq_one_letter_code
_entity_poly.pdbx_strand_id
1 'polypeptide(L)'
;MQDTHSSILPPPYPFPNMTVYRLMSWMNSGSSRKSEIEVARLVKEVILAEDFDAKHLEDFSVRRSLSELDSDPGGKKIELPDDWTQTSVTIEIPTKSKEEDARPFSIPGFHFRPLVEVIRSAFMDIQANAFHLSPFTRLWKDPLDDHEERIFDELYTSDSWLDAQDELQKLPRESGCTLERVVASLMFFSDATHLANFGTAKAWPLYMYFGNLTKYARSAPKSGACHLVGFFPSLPDKVKDILNDLPRMSKSGMAALHTHCRRELFHACWDILLDKEFLQAYRHGIVIRCADGVLRRIFPRIFTYSADYPEKALIATIKDMGLCPCPRCLVPKSMFSSLGHVKDMKNRINRLRVYVEANVAKARGFIYMSGNTVDGGKVEETLGEGSWVPVLNKFVGRLGALGLDAFQMLVVDFMHECELGTWKALFTHLVRILYALPGGNQLVSTLDSRFRQVPTFGNGVIRTFANNTSEMKRLAARDFEDILQVFSHFNYYSLPSL
;
A
#
# COMPACT_ATOMS: atom_id res chain seq x y z
N MET A 1 -54.81 37.79 17.82
CA MET A 1 -54.73 36.98 16.59
C MET A 1 -54.17 37.86 15.49
N GLN A 2 -52.86 37.75 15.24
CA GLN A 2 -52.22 38.27 14.04
C GLN A 2 -51.27 37.16 13.59
N ASP A 3 -51.70 36.40 12.59
CA ASP A 3 -50.88 35.42 11.90
C ASP A 3 -49.81 36.17 11.11
N THR A 4 -48.57 36.12 11.59
CA THR A 4 -47.41 36.45 10.77
C THR A 4 -47.18 35.29 9.79
N HIS A 5 -47.89 35.34 8.66
CA HIS A 5 -47.52 34.58 7.47
C HIS A 5 -46.06 34.92 7.12
N SER A 6 -45.15 33.99 7.37
CA SER A 6 -43.80 34.07 6.83
C SER A 6 -43.90 34.06 5.31
N SER A 7 -43.53 35.18 4.67
CA SER A 7 -43.52 35.28 3.21
C SER A 7 -42.43 34.36 2.68
N ILE A 8 -42.80 33.16 2.25
CA ILE A 8 -41.89 32.24 1.58
C ILE A 8 -41.54 32.89 0.23
N LEU A 9 -40.30 33.36 0.10
CA LEU A 9 -39.81 33.96 -1.14
C LEU A 9 -39.92 32.95 -2.31
N PRO A 10 -40.28 33.40 -3.52
CA PRO A 10 -40.33 32.52 -4.68
C PRO A 10 -38.92 31.98 -4.99
N PRO A 11 -38.82 30.78 -5.59
CA PRO A 11 -37.53 30.22 -5.98
C PRO A 11 -36.82 31.12 -6.98
N PRO A 12 -35.50 31.33 -6.86
CA PRO A 12 -34.71 31.95 -7.89
C PRO A 12 -34.79 31.17 -9.20
N TYR A 13 -34.90 31.89 -10.33
CA TYR A 13 -34.77 31.28 -11.65
C TYR A 13 -33.40 30.56 -11.77
N PRO A 14 -33.31 29.36 -12.40
CA PRO A 14 -34.33 28.65 -13.18
C PRO A 14 -35.15 27.61 -12.40
N PHE A 15 -35.16 27.65 -11.07
CA PHE A 15 -35.67 26.53 -10.28
C PHE A 15 -37.20 26.54 -10.12
N PRO A 16 -37.88 25.38 -10.25
CA PRO A 16 -39.33 25.30 -10.24
C PRO A 16 -39.96 25.47 -8.84
N ASN A 17 -39.21 25.23 -7.77
CA ASN A 17 -39.66 25.39 -6.38
C ASN A 17 -38.47 25.56 -5.42
N MET A 18 -38.75 26.02 -4.20
CA MET A 18 -37.72 26.29 -3.18
C MET A 18 -36.98 25.04 -2.72
N THR A 19 -37.60 23.86 -2.77
CA THR A 19 -36.95 22.58 -2.41
C THR A 19 -35.82 22.26 -3.39
N VAL A 20 -36.12 22.31 -4.70
CA VAL A 20 -35.12 22.11 -5.76
C VAL A 20 -34.03 23.18 -5.67
N TYR A 21 -34.40 24.45 -5.46
CA TYR A 21 -33.42 25.52 -5.29
C TYR A 21 -32.49 25.27 -4.10
N ARG A 22 -33.01 24.91 -2.92
CA ARG A 22 -32.20 24.66 -1.71
C ARG A 22 -31.25 23.49 -1.90
N LEU A 23 -31.72 22.41 -2.53
CA LEU A 23 -30.90 21.24 -2.82
C LEU A 23 -29.77 21.60 -3.82
N MET A 24 -30.10 22.31 -4.89
CA MET A 24 -29.11 22.76 -5.88
C MET A 24 -28.15 23.80 -5.31
N SER A 25 -28.63 24.70 -4.45
CA SER A 25 -27.76 25.65 -3.75
C SER A 25 -26.82 24.93 -2.79
N TRP A 26 -27.27 23.89 -2.09
CA TRP A 26 -26.42 23.08 -1.22
C TRP A 26 -25.35 22.33 -2.03
N MET A 27 -25.74 21.70 -3.15
CA MET A 27 -24.82 21.03 -4.07
C MET A 27 -23.72 21.99 -4.55
N ASN A 28 -24.10 23.22 -4.91
CA ASN A 28 -23.19 24.24 -5.40
C ASN A 28 -22.45 25.01 -4.28
N SER A 29 -22.69 24.67 -3.00
CA SER A 29 -22.03 25.28 -1.86
C SER A 29 -20.97 24.33 -1.26
N GLY A 30 -19.80 24.86 -0.91
CA GLY A 30 -18.79 24.19 -0.08
C GLY A 30 -18.14 22.92 -0.67
N SER A 31 -16.83 22.98 -0.95
CA SER A 31 -15.96 21.88 -1.41
C SER A 31 -16.38 21.16 -2.69
N SER A 32 -15.42 20.83 -3.56
CA SER A 32 -15.64 20.11 -4.83
C SER A 32 -15.97 18.61 -4.68
N ARG A 33 -16.47 18.18 -3.52
CA ARG A 33 -16.69 16.76 -3.18
C ARG A 33 -18.14 16.28 -3.35
N LYS A 34 -19.07 17.14 -3.77
CA LYS A 34 -20.48 16.76 -4.02
C LYS A 34 -20.66 16.48 -5.50
N SER A 35 -21.11 15.28 -5.86
CA SER A 35 -21.37 14.88 -7.26
C SER A 35 -22.87 14.88 -7.57
N GLU A 36 -23.23 15.07 -8.85
CA GLU A 36 -24.63 14.97 -9.30
C GLU A 36 -25.25 13.61 -8.94
N ILE A 37 -24.45 12.55 -9.00
CA ILE A 37 -24.86 11.17 -8.66
C ILE A 37 -25.21 11.08 -7.17
N GLU A 38 -24.36 11.61 -6.29
CA GLU A 38 -24.60 11.57 -4.83
C GLU A 38 -25.81 12.43 -4.42
N VAL A 39 -26.03 13.56 -5.09
CA VAL A 39 -27.24 14.37 -4.87
C VAL A 39 -28.49 13.63 -5.34
N ALA A 40 -28.44 13.00 -6.51
CA ALA A 40 -29.55 12.18 -7.00
C ALA A 40 -29.84 10.99 -6.08
N ARG A 41 -28.79 10.37 -5.52
CA ARG A 41 -28.90 9.29 -4.54
C ARG A 41 -29.55 9.76 -3.24
N LEU A 42 -29.09 10.88 -2.68
CA LEU A 42 -29.71 11.51 -1.50
C LEU A 42 -31.20 11.77 -1.72
N VAL A 43 -31.60 12.28 -2.89
CA VAL A 43 -33.01 12.51 -3.19
C VAL A 43 -33.77 11.19 -3.24
N LYS A 44 -33.28 10.22 -4.02
CA LYS A 44 -34.03 8.99 -4.31
C LYS A 44 -34.09 8.04 -3.11
N GLU A 45 -32.98 7.87 -2.42
CA GLU A 45 -32.80 6.84 -1.37
C GLU A 45 -33.08 7.38 0.03
N VAL A 46 -33.03 8.69 0.24
CA VAL A 46 -33.28 9.29 1.56
C VAL A 46 -34.54 10.15 1.52
N ILE A 47 -34.56 11.23 0.73
CA ILE A 47 -35.65 12.22 0.78
C ILE A 47 -36.99 11.65 0.28
N LEU A 48 -36.95 10.76 -0.71
CA LEU A 48 -38.14 10.12 -1.29
C LEU A 48 -38.41 8.72 -0.72
N ALA A 49 -37.67 8.28 0.30
CA ALA A 49 -37.93 6.99 0.93
C ALA A 49 -39.30 7.00 1.65
N GLU A 50 -40.00 5.87 1.64
CA GLU A 50 -41.37 5.77 2.21
C GLU A 50 -41.42 6.05 3.71
N ASP A 51 -40.31 5.81 4.41
CA ASP A 51 -40.12 6.03 5.84
C ASP A 51 -39.43 7.36 6.19
N PHE A 52 -39.21 8.23 5.20
CA PHE A 52 -38.63 9.55 5.41
C PHE A 52 -39.67 10.54 5.99
N ASP A 53 -39.38 11.07 7.18
CA ASP A 53 -40.11 12.20 7.76
C ASP A 53 -39.15 13.35 8.05
N ALA A 54 -39.39 14.49 7.41
CA ALA A 54 -38.60 15.70 7.59
C ALA A 54 -38.58 16.20 9.05
N LYS A 55 -39.61 15.90 9.85
CA LYS A 55 -39.67 16.27 11.28
C LYS A 55 -38.60 15.55 12.12
N HIS A 56 -38.18 14.35 11.73
CA HIS A 56 -37.10 13.64 12.39
C HIS A 56 -35.75 14.38 12.28
N LEU A 57 -35.64 15.35 11.37
CA LEU A 57 -34.43 16.15 11.17
C LEU A 57 -34.39 17.45 11.98
N GLU A 58 -35.44 17.82 12.72
CA GLU A 58 -35.49 19.07 13.48
C GLU A 58 -34.41 19.13 14.59
N ASP A 59 -34.18 18.00 15.26
CA ASP A 59 -33.13 17.83 16.29
C ASP A 59 -31.92 17.02 15.79
N PHE A 60 -31.85 16.74 14.49
CA PHE A 60 -30.78 15.93 13.90
C PHE A 60 -29.43 16.61 14.05
N SER A 61 -28.47 15.85 14.57
CA SER A 61 -27.09 16.28 14.72
C SER A 61 -26.18 15.16 14.28
N VAL A 62 -25.43 15.42 13.20
CA VAL A 62 -24.43 14.49 12.67
C VAL A 62 -23.49 14.01 13.79
N ARG A 63 -23.04 14.93 14.66
CA ARG A 63 -22.13 14.59 15.76
C ARG A 63 -22.78 13.67 16.80
N ARG A 64 -24.07 13.87 17.11
CA ARG A 64 -24.80 13.03 18.07
C ARG A 64 -25.03 11.64 17.50
N SER A 65 -25.54 11.55 16.26
CA SER A 65 -25.81 10.28 15.61
C SER A 65 -24.53 9.44 15.39
N LEU A 66 -23.41 10.08 15.02
CA LEU A 66 -22.11 9.37 14.95
C LEU A 66 -21.65 8.88 16.33
N SER A 67 -21.81 9.70 17.38
CA SER A 67 -21.46 9.29 18.74
C SER A 67 -22.33 8.13 19.26
N GLU A 68 -23.62 8.11 18.89
CA GLU A 68 -24.54 7.01 19.23
C GLU A 68 -24.18 5.74 18.46
N LEU A 69 -23.83 5.85 17.18
CA LEU A 69 -23.31 4.75 16.36
C LEU A 69 -22.01 4.16 16.95
N ASP A 70 -21.09 5.02 17.37
CA ASP A 70 -19.82 4.61 18.01
C ASP A 70 -20.03 3.97 19.39
N SER A 71 -21.15 4.28 20.07
CA SER A 71 -21.42 3.85 21.44
C SER A 71 -22.34 2.63 21.54
N ASP A 72 -22.86 2.10 20.43
CA ASP A 72 -23.86 1.01 20.44
C ASP A 72 -23.27 -0.30 21.02
N PRO A 73 -23.74 -0.76 22.21
CA PRO A 73 -23.35 -2.03 22.80
C PRO A 73 -24.19 -3.21 22.27
N GLY A 74 -25.13 -2.96 21.36
CA GLY A 74 -26.22 -3.83 20.95
C GLY A 74 -25.93 -4.88 19.88
N GLY A 75 -24.68 -5.16 19.51
CA GLY A 75 -24.28 -6.38 18.79
C GLY A 75 -24.87 -6.68 17.39
N LYS A 76 -25.96 -6.03 16.94
CA LYS A 76 -26.45 -6.07 15.57
C LYS A 76 -25.76 -4.97 14.79
N LYS A 77 -24.73 -5.35 14.04
CA LYS A 77 -23.97 -4.44 13.20
C LYS A 77 -24.89 -3.81 12.13
N ILE A 78 -25.06 -2.49 12.19
CA ILE A 78 -25.64 -1.73 11.08
C ILE A 78 -24.57 -1.72 9.98
N GLU A 79 -24.86 -2.29 8.81
CA GLU A 79 -23.92 -2.33 7.69
C GLU A 79 -24.22 -1.16 6.75
N LEU A 80 -23.32 -0.17 6.71
CA LEU A 80 -23.36 0.90 5.70
C LEU A 80 -22.51 0.51 4.48
N PRO A 81 -22.83 0.98 3.27
CA PRO A 81 -21.95 0.81 2.12
C PRO A 81 -20.56 1.40 2.43
N ASP A 82 -19.49 0.67 2.09
CA ASP A 82 -18.10 1.05 2.34
C ASP A 82 -17.63 1.01 3.82
N ASP A 83 -18.39 0.35 4.70
CA ASP A 83 -18.04 0.25 6.13
C ASP A 83 -16.81 -0.60 6.42
N TRP A 84 -16.19 -0.28 7.55
CA TRP A 84 -15.17 -1.11 8.15
C TRP A 84 -15.74 -2.47 8.60
N THR A 85 -15.15 -3.53 8.08
CA THR A 85 -15.39 -4.90 8.52
C THR A 85 -14.37 -5.28 9.58
N GLN A 86 -14.84 -5.87 10.68
CA GLN A 86 -13.97 -6.43 11.71
C GLN A 86 -14.19 -7.94 11.72
N THR A 87 -13.11 -8.70 11.65
CA THR A 87 -13.14 -10.16 11.75
C THR A 87 -11.96 -10.67 12.56
N SER A 88 -12.01 -11.96 12.89
CA SER A 88 -10.89 -12.69 13.47
C SER A 88 -10.16 -13.46 12.39
N VAL A 89 -8.84 -13.56 12.54
CA VAL A 89 -7.95 -14.29 11.62
C VAL A 89 -7.48 -15.55 12.32
N THR A 90 -7.76 -16.71 11.74
CA THR A 90 -7.31 -17.99 12.30
C THR A 90 -6.00 -18.42 11.65
N ILE A 91 -5.02 -18.78 12.48
CA ILE A 91 -3.77 -19.40 12.05
C ILE A 91 -3.59 -20.75 12.70
N GLU A 92 -2.89 -21.66 12.03
CA GLU A 92 -2.54 -22.98 12.56
C GLU A 92 -1.16 -22.95 13.22
N ILE A 93 -1.10 -23.23 14.53
CA ILE A 93 0.14 -23.27 15.31
C ILE A 93 0.64 -24.73 15.40
N PRO A 94 1.81 -25.05 14.80
CA PRO A 94 2.43 -26.37 14.93
C PRO A 94 2.72 -26.78 16.38
N THR A 95 2.43 -28.04 16.73
CA THR A 95 2.62 -28.60 18.07
C THR A 95 3.97 -29.29 18.29
N LYS A 96 4.76 -29.47 17.21
CA LYS A 96 6.01 -30.25 17.22
C LYS A 96 5.80 -31.75 17.58
N SER A 97 4.57 -32.23 17.58
CA SER A 97 4.24 -33.64 17.73
C SER A 97 3.88 -34.24 16.38
N LYS A 98 4.08 -35.56 16.23
CA LYS A 98 3.50 -36.33 15.13
C LYS A 98 2.08 -36.81 15.44
N GLU A 99 1.74 -36.80 16.72
CA GLU A 99 0.51 -37.39 17.27
C GLU A 99 -0.55 -36.32 17.54
N GLU A 100 -0.14 -35.06 17.72
CA GLU A 100 -1.05 -33.92 17.91
C GLU A 100 -1.13 -33.08 16.64
N ASP A 101 -2.35 -32.81 16.20
CA ASP A 101 -2.61 -31.87 15.10
C ASP A 101 -2.21 -30.43 15.48
N ALA A 102 -2.08 -29.58 14.46
CA ALA A 102 -1.88 -28.16 14.65
C ALA A 102 -3.02 -27.54 15.47
N ARG A 103 -2.69 -26.55 16.29
CA ARG A 103 -3.66 -25.86 17.14
C ARG A 103 -4.16 -24.60 16.41
N PRO A 104 -5.44 -24.53 16.03
CA PRO A 104 -6.00 -23.31 15.46
C PRO A 104 -6.05 -22.23 16.53
N PHE A 105 -5.59 -21.03 16.18
CA PHE A 105 -5.61 -19.87 17.05
C PHE A 105 -6.26 -18.68 16.35
N SER A 106 -7.39 -18.23 16.90
CA SER A 106 -8.18 -17.11 16.38
C SER A 106 -7.68 -15.79 16.95
N ILE A 107 -7.27 -14.89 16.07
CA ILE A 107 -6.70 -13.57 16.39
C ILE A 107 -7.75 -12.52 16.05
N PRO A 108 -8.42 -11.90 17.04
CA PRO A 108 -9.41 -10.87 16.78
C PRO A 108 -8.76 -9.57 16.32
N GLY A 109 -9.57 -8.66 15.77
CA GLY A 109 -9.18 -7.27 15.53
C GLY A 109 -8.57 -7.00 14.17
N PHE A 110 -8.78 -7.87 13.18
CA PHE A 110 -8.50 -7.50 11.79
C PHE A 110 -9.62 -6.60 11.27
N HIS A 111 -9.28 -5.32 11.08
CA HIS A 111 -10.20 -4.32 10.53
C HIS A 111 -9.83 -4.08 9.07
N PHE A 112 -10.77 -4.19 8.15
CA PHE A 112 -10.53 -3.99 6.72
C PHE A 112 -11.78 -3.51 5.99
N ARG A 113 -11.56 -2.97 4.78
CA ARG A 113 -12.62 -2.65 3.82
C ARG A 113 -12.53 -3.64 2.65
N PRO A 114 -13.64 -4.26 2.20
CA PRO A 114 -13.63 -5.13 1.04
C PRO A 114 -13.08 -4.40 -0.19
N LEU A 115 -12.07 -4.98 -0.85
CA LEU A 115 -11.36 -4.30 -1.94
C LEU A 115 -12.30 -3.94 -3.11
N VAL A 116 -13.28 -4.78 -3.40
CA VAL A 116 -14.26 -4.53 -4.47
C VAL A 116 -15.10 -3.28 -4.18
N GLU A 117 -15.56 -3.10 -2.94
CA GLU A 117 -16.34 -1.92 -2.54
C GLU A 117 -15.51 -0.63 -2.59
N VAL A 118 -14.23 -0.71 -2.21
CA VAL A 118 -13.32 0.44 -2.35
C VAL A 118 -13.14 0.81 -3.84
N ILE A 119 -13.05 -0.19 -4.73
CA ILE A 119 -12.97 0.05 -6.19
C ILE A 119 -14.27 0.65 -6.72
N ARG A 120 -15.44 0.14 -6.32
CA ARG A 120 -16.74 0.72 -6.71
C ARG A 120 -16.82 2.19 -6.30
N SER A 121 -16.57 2.46 -5.03
CA SER A 121 -16.57 3.81 -4.45
C SER A 121 -15.63 4.74 -5.22
N ALA A 122 -14.40 4.31 -5.48
CA ALA A 122 -13.42 5.12 -6.19
C ALA A 122 -13.78 5.45 -7.64
N PHE A 123 -14.41 4.53 -8.38
CA PHE A 123 -14.81 4.77 -9.78
C PHE A 123 -16.12 5.55 -9.91
N MET A 124 -16.93 5.60 -8.85
CA MET A 124 -18.17 6.38 -8.76
C MET A 124 -17.94 7.80 -8.24
N ASP A 125 -16.87 8.03 -7.47
CA ASP A 125 -16.53 9.33 -6.91
C ASP A 125 -16.19 10.35 -8.01
N ILE A 126 -16.52 11.63 -7.78
CA ILE A 126 -16.26 12.70 -8.75
C ILE A 126 -14.79 12.84 -9.15
N GLN A 127 -13.86 12.42 -8.29
CA GLN A 127 -12.43 12.39 -8.61
C GLN A 127 -12.06 11.38 -9.69
N ALA A 128 -12.90 10.38 -9.94
CA ALA A 128 -12.73 9.44 -11.05
C ALA A 128 -12.75 10.14 -12.42
N ASN A 129 -13.30 11.37 -12.52
CA ASN A 129 -13.19 12.19 -13.74
C ASN A 129 -11.73 12.52 -14.10
N ALA A 130 -10.81 12.44 -13.14
CA ALA A 130 -9.37 12.63 -13.37
C ALA A 130 -8.63 11.29 -13.63
N PHE A 131 -9.34 10.16 -13.72
CA PHE A 131 -8.71 8.87 -14.00
C PHE A 131 -8.37 8.74 -15.48
N HIS A 132 -7.14 8.27 -15.73
CA HIS A 132 -6.76 7.72 -17.02
C HIS A 132 -7.32 6.29 -17.10
N LEU A 133 -8.22 6.07 -18.05
CA LEU A 133 -8.87 4.77 -18.29
C LEU A 133 -8.18 3.97 -19.41
N SER A 134 -7.39 4.65 -20.24
CA SER A 134 -6.61 4.05 -21.33
C SER A 134 -5.12 4.39 -21.17
N PRO A 135 -4.22 3.42 -21.39
CA PRO A 135 -2.78 3.69 -21.36
C PRO A 135 -2.31 4.35 -22.65
N PHE A 136 -1.15 5.01 -22.58
CA PHE A 136 -0.49 5.62 -23.73
C PHE A 136 1.02 5.74 -23.50
N THR A 137 1.82 5.84 -24.56
CA THR A 137 3.25 6.16 -24.43
C THR A 137 3.44 7.66 -24.38
N ARG A 138 4.34 8.14 -23.51
CA ARG A 138 4.68 9.56 -23.42
C ARG A 138 6.11 9.76 -23.91
N LEU A 139 6.28 10.58 -24.93
CA LEU A 139 7.58 10.93 -25.50
C LEU A 139 7.89 12.40 -25.21
N TRP A 140 9.13 12.69 -24.82
CA TRP A 140 9.67 14.03 -24.84
C TRP A 140 10.37 14.23 -26.18
N LYS A 141 10.10 15.37 -26.83
CA LYS A 141 10.76 15.74 -28.07
C LYS A 141 11.68 16.92 -27.80
N ASP A 142 12.96 16.75 -28.07
CA ASP A 142 13.96 17.81 -27.91
C ASP A 142 13.63 18.96 -28.89
N PRO A 143 13.43 20.19 -28.41
CA PRO A 143 13.10 21.32 -29.27
C PRO A 143 14.25 21.78 -30.19
N LEU A 144 15.47 21.26 -30.00
CA LEU A 144 16.67 21.65 -30.75
C LEU A 144 16.98 20.71 -31.92
N ASP A 145 16.83 19.40 -31.72
CA ASP A 145 17.19 18.38 -32.73
C ASP A 145 16.07 17.38 -33.05
N ASP A 146 14.87 17.59 -32.50
CA ASP A 146 13.69 16.74 -32.68
C ASP A 146 13.88 15.29 -32.19
N HIS A 147 14.93 15.00 -31.39
CA HIS A 147 15.12 13.69 -30.80
C HIS A 147 13.98 13.33 -29.84
N GLU A 148 13.44 12.13 -29.97
CA GLU A 148 12.39 11.63 -29.09
C GLU A 148 12.93 10.67 -28.03
N GLU A 149 12.65 10.97 -26.76
CA GLU A 149 12.98 10.13 -25.62
C GLU A 149 11.72 9.65 -24.90
N ARG A 150 11.73 8.39 -24.44
CA ARG A 150 10.63 7.83 -23.66
C ARG A 150 10.62 8.39 -22.24
N ILE A 151 9.47 8.94 -21.82
CA ILE A 151 9.22 9.37 -20.45
C ILE A 151 8.58 8.23 -19.65
N PHE A 152 9.12 7.96 -18.47
CA PHE A 152 8.57 7.03 -17.48
C PHE A 152 8.20 7.79 -16.20
N ASP A 153 6.94 8.20 -16.09
CA ASP A 153 6.50 9.11 -15.03
C ASP A 153 5.27 8.66 -14.27
N GLU A 154 4.41 7.85 -14.89
CA GLU A 154 3.12 7.40 -14.38
C GLU A 154 2.88 5.93 -14.76
N LEU A 155 2.00 5.27 -14.04
CA LEU A 155 1.71 3.86 -14.31
C LEU A 155 0.95 3.70 -15.65
N TYR A 156 -0.01 4.59 -15.96
CA TYR A 156 -0.76 4.54 -17.23
C TYR A 156 0.09 4.95 -18.45
N THR A 157 1.32 5.43 -18.22
CA THR A 157 2.33 5.64 -19.27
C THR A 157 3.38 4.54 -19.33
N SER A 158 3.30 3.53 -18.46
CA SER A 158 4.26 2.44 -18.37
C SER A 158 3.94 1.29 -19.32
N ASP A 159 4.99 0.55 -19.70
CA ASP A 159 4.84 -0.65 -20.52
C ASP A 159 4.02 -1.72 -19.79
N SER A 160 4.17 -1.83 -18.45
CA SER A 160 3.37 -2.76 -17.65
C SER A 160 1.87 -2.53 -17.77
N TRP A 161 1.41 -1.27 -17.87
CA TRP A 161 -0.03 -1.02 -18.07
C TRP A 161 -0.45 -1.29 -19.50
N LEU A 162 0.37 -0.88 -20.49
CA LEU A 162 0.11 -1.20 -21.90
C LEU A 162 -0.08 -2.71 -22.08
N ASP A 163 0.82 -3.51 -21.52
CA ASP A 163 0.75 -4.97 -21.54
C ASP A 163 -0.51 -5.49 -20.83
N ALA A 164 -0.79 -5.02 -19.61
CA ALA A 164 -1.98 -5.44 -18.86
C ALA A 164 -3.30 -5.09 -19.58
N GLN A 165 -3.37 -3.94 -20.25
CA GLN A 165 -4.52 -3.53 -21.05
C GLN A 165 -4.65 -4.40 -22.31
N ASP A 166 -3.55 -4.67 -23.01
CA ASP A 166 -3.55 -5.53 -24.20
C ASP A 166 -3.95 -6.98 -23.87
N GLU A 167 -3.39 -7.56 -22.80
CA GLU A 167 -3.79 -8.86 -22.25
C GLU A 167 -5.29 -8.89 -21.92
N LEU A 168 -5.79 -7.85 -21.23
CA LEU A 168 -7.20 -7.72 -20.92
C LEU A 168 -8.06 -7.67 -22.20
N GLN A 169 -7.62 -6.94 -23.24
CA GLN A 169 -8.37 -6.86 -24.49
C GLN A 169 -8.40 -8.19 -25.26
N LYS A 170 -7.36 -9.02 -25.12
CA LYS A 170 -7.29 -10.36 -25.72
C LYS A 170 -8.17 -11.40 -25.02
N LEU A 171 -8.57 -11.18 -23.77
CA LEU A 171 -9.47 -12.10 -23.06
C LEU A 171 -10.84 -12.19 -23.76
N PRO A 172 -11.51 -13.37 -23.74
CA PRO A 172 -12.89 -13.49 -24.17
C PRO A 172 -13.79 -12.52 -23.42
N ARG A 173 -14.74 -11.90 -24.13
CA ARG A 173 -15.76 -11.06 -23.48
C ARG A 173 -16.76 -11.95 -22.74
N GLU A 174 -17.30 -11.43 -21.65
CA GLU A 174 -18.46 -12.02 -21.00
C GLU A 174 -19.65 -12.08 -21.96
N SER A 175 -20.43 -13.15 -21.86
CA SER A 175 -21.57 -13.37 -22.75
C SER A 175 -22.53 -12.17 -22.74
N GLY A 176 -22.81 -11.63 -23.92
CA GLY A 176 -23.69 -10.46 -24.09
C GLY A 176 -23.10 -9.12 -23.62
N CYS A 177 -21.86 -9.07 -23.13
CA CYS A 177 -21.26 -7.84 -22.62
C CYS A 177 -20.52 -7.07 -23.73
N THR A 178 -21.01 -5.86 -24.04
CA THR A 178 -20.40 -4.93 -25.02
C THR A 178 -19.69 -3.74 -24.37
N LEU A 179 -19.66 -3.68 -23.03
CA LEU A 179 -19.08 -2.57 -22.28
C LEU A 179 -17.58 -2.41 -22.53
N GLU A 180 -17.11 -1.17 -22.43
CA GLU A 180 -15.69 -0.84 -22.39
C GLU A 180 -15.02 -1.59 -21.22
N ARG A 181 -13.85 -2.19 -21.49
CA ARG A 181 -13.04 -2.89 -20.49
C ARG A 181 -11.88 -2.01 -20.07
N VAL A 182 -11.84 -1.67 -18.79
CA VAL A 182 -10.87 -0.74 -18.21
C VAL A 182 -10.11 -1.42 -17.09
N VAL A 183 -8.80 -1.20 -17.02
CA VAL A 183 -7.97 -1.64 -15.90
C VAL A 183 -8.12 -0.67 -14.72
N ALA A 184 -8.43 -1.21 -13.54
CA ALA A 184 -8.25 -0.53 -12.25
C ALA A 184 -6.89 -0.91 -11.68
N SER A 185 -5.95 0.03 -11.74
CA SER A 185 -4.56 -0.24 -11.35
C SER A 185 -4.38 -0.03 -9.86
N LEU A 186 -4.25 -1.12 -9.11
CA LEU A 186 -4.10 -1.12 -7.67
C LEU A 186 -2.62 -1.03 -7.27
N MET A 187 -2.33 -0.07 -6.40
CA MET A 187 -1.01 0.17 -5.82
C MET A 187 -1.11 0.09 -4.29
N PHE A 188 -0.48 -0.92 -3.68
CA PHE A 188 -0.51 -1.14 -2.24
C PHE A 188 0.72 -0.60 -1.52
N PHE A 189 0.52 -0.16 -0.29
CA PHE A 189 1.57 0.22 0.64
C PHE A 189 1.23 -0.31 2.04
N SER A 190 2.21 -0.82 2.76
CA SER A 190 2.08 -1.09 4.19
C SER A 190 3.31 -0.59 4.91
N ASP A 191 3.08 -0.12 6.14
CA ASP A 191 4.15 0.36 7.02
C ASP A 191 3.71 0.16 8.47
N ALA A 192 4.39 -0.72 9.20
CA ALA A 192 4.15 -0.93 10.63
C ALA A 192 4.61 0.29 11.44
N THR A 193 3.66 1.11 11.88
CA THR A 193 3.93 2.38 12.56
C THR A 193 3.71 2.30 14.07
N HIS A 194 4.55 3.00 14.82
CA HIS A 194 4.34 3.24 16.25
C HIS A 194 3.39 4.44 16.42
N LEU A 195 2.26 4.24 17.10
CA LEU A 195 1.24 5.28 17.27
C LEU A 195 1.56 6.30 18.38
N ALA A 196 2.50 5.98 19.26
CA ALA A 196 2.89 6.84 20.36
C ALA A 196 4.41 6.79 20.60
N ASN A 197 5.00 7.95 20.90
CA ASN A 197 6.40 8.06 21.33
C ASN A 197 6.64 7.38 22.69
N PHE A 198 5.59 7.20 23.49
CA PHE A 198 5.59 6.49 24.76
C PHE A 198 4.42 5.48 24.78
N GLY A 199 4.71 4.21 25.05
CA GLY A 199 3.72 3.12 25.07
C GLY A 199 3.97 2.04 24.00
N THR A 200 3.11 1.02 23.97
CA THR A 200 3.22 -0.14 23.07
C THR A 200 2.22 -0.12 21.92
N ALA A 201 1.46 0.96 21.77
CA ALA A 201 0.46 1.10 20.71
C ALA A 201 1.13 1.13 19.33
N LYS A 202 0.76 0.16 18.49
CA LYS A 202 1.23 0.00 17.11
C LYS A 202 0.04 -0.12 16.19
N ALA A 203 0.14 0.45 15.00
CA ALA A 203 -0.79 0.21 13.90
C ALA A 203 -0.02 -0.29 12.71
N TRP A 204 -0.63 -1.19 11.94
CA TRP A 204 -0.07 -1.63 10.68
C TRP A 204 -1.09 -1.39 9.56
N PRO A 205 -1.21 -0.13 9.12
CA PRO A 205 -2.13 0.23 8.05
C PRO A 205 -1.73 -0.41 6.72
N LEU A 206 -2.75 -0.79 5.96
CA LEU A 206 -2.67 -1.13 4.55
C LEU A 206 -3.35 -0.02 3.74
N TYR A 207 -2.56 0.64 2.89
CA TYR A 207 -3.01 1.69 2.00
C TYR A 207 -3.13 1.15 0.57
N MET A 208 -4.08 1.70 -0.18
CA MET A 208 -4.30 1.44 -1.58
C MET A 208 -4.48 2.77 -2.34
N TYR A 209 -3.78 2.90 -3.46
CA TYR A 209 -3.95 3.99 -4.40
C TYR A 209 -4.33 3.44 -5.78
N PHE A 210 -4.99 4.29 -6.58
CA PHE A 210 -5.23 4.00 -7.98
C PHE A 210 -4.11 4.60 -8.85
N GLY A 211 -3.45 3.74 -9.60
CA GLY A 211 -2.50 4.12 -10.64
C GLY A 211 -3.16 4.95 -11.76
N ASN A 212 -4.49 4.90 -11.89
CA ASN A 212 -5.29 5.66 -12.86
C ASN A 212 -5.19 7.18 -12.64
N LEU A 213 -4.92 7.60 -11.41
CA LEU A 213 -4.80 9.01 -11.06
C LEU A 213 -3.37 9.51 -11.32
N THR A 214 -3.14 10.81 -11.40
CA THR A 214 -1.77 11.36 -11.50
C THR A 214 -1.05 11.28 -10.16
N LYS A 215 0.28 11.16 -10.17
CA LYS A 215 1.11 11.23 -8.96
C LYS A 215 0.92 12.55 -8.21
N TYR A 216 0.69 13.65 -8.93
CA TYR A 216 0.44 14.95 -8.31
C TYR A 216 -0.84 14.95 -7.47
N ALA A 217 -1.92 14.35 -7.98
CA ALA A 217 -3.15 14.21 -7.22
C ALA A 217 -3.00 13.17 -6.08
N ARG A 218 -2.27 12.07 -6.29
CA ARG A 218 -1.95 11.10 -5.23
C ARG A 218 -1.13 11.73 -4.09
N SER A 219 -0.17 12.58 -4.42
CA SER A 219 0.71 13.26 -3.47
C SER A 219 0.08 14.48 -2.79
N ALA A 220 -1.11 14.92 -3.23
CA ALA A 220 -1.82 16.03 -2.61
C ALA A 220 -2.54 15.56 -1.34
N PRO A 221 -2.19 16.04 -0.12
CA PRO A 221 -2.72 15.49 1.14
C PRO A 221 -4.25 15.58 1.30
N LYS A 222 -4.90 16.49 0.57
CA LYS A 222 -6.34 16.75 0.64
C LYS A 222 -7.12 16.15 -0.53
N SER A 223 -6.45 15.46 -1.47
CA SER A 223 -7.15 14.83 -2.59
C SER A 223 -8.08 13.74 -2.07
N GLY A 224 -7.65 12.91 -1.12
CA GLY A 224 -8.41 11.72 -0.74
C GLY A 224 -8.13 10.53 -1.65
N ALA A 225 -7.09 10.60 -2.49
CA ALA A 225 -6.64 9.52 -3.36
C ALA A 225 -6.03 8.31 -2.62
N CYS A 226 -5.70 8.48 -1.33
CA CYS A 226 -5.20 7.42 -0.46
C CYS A 226 -6.37 6.71 0.21
N HIS A 227 -6.58 5.45 -0.14
CA HIS A 227 -7.60 4.62 0.48
C HIS A 227 -6.95 3.75 1.56
N LEU A 228 -7.32 3.96 2.82
CA LEU A 228 -6.99 3.03 3.88
C LEU A 228 -7.93 1.84 3.79
N VAL A 229 -7.38 0.64 3.57
CA VAL A 229 -8.16 -0.58 3.27
C VAL A 229 -7.99 -1.66 4.34
N GLY A 230 -7.06 -1.50 5.28
CA GLY A 230 -6.92 -2.44 6.38
C GLY A 230 -5.98 -1.99 7.49
N PHE A 231 -6.09 -2.66 8.63
CA PHE A 231 -5.14 -2.62 9.73
C PHE A 231 -4.77 -4.06 10.10
N PHE A 232 -3.54 -4.47 9.78
CA PHE A 232 -3.07 -5.81 10.12
C PHE A 232 -2.94 -5.95 11.65
N PRO A 233 -3.53 -7.01 12.24
CA PRO A 233 -3.39 -7.27 13.66
C PRO A 233 -1.96 -7.70 13.98
N SER A 234 -1.52 -7.39 15.19
CA SER A 234 -0.30 -7.98 15.75
C SER A 234 -0.60 -9.37 16.33
N LEU A 235 0.38 -10.26 16.29
CA LEU A 235 0.28 -11.55 16.97
C LEU A 235 0.12 -11.32 18.49
N PRO A 236 -0.97 -11.79 19.12
CA PRO A 236 -1.22 -11.55 20.55
C PRO A 236 -0.16 -12.19 21.44
N ASP A 237 0.14 -11.58 22.59
CA ASP A 237 1.11 -12.12 23.55
C ASP A 237 0.74 -13.52 24.06
N LYS A 238 -0.57 -13.86 24.12
CA LYS A 238 -1.07 -15.20 24.46
C LYS A 238 -0.48 -16.31 23.57
N VAL A 239 -0.06 -15.99 22.35
CA VAL A 239 0.62 -16.96 21.50
C VAL A 239 1.95 -17.38 22.10
N LYS A 240 2.69 -16.48 22.76
CA LYS A 240 3.94 -16.84 23.44
C LYS A 240 3.69 -17.84 24.56
N ASP A 241 2.59 -17.70 25.29
CA ASP A 241 2.21 -18.64 26.35
C ASP A 241 1.97 -20.03 25.76
N ILE A 242 1.18 -20.12 24.70
CA ILE A 242 0.94 -21.38 23.96
C ILE A 242 2.25 -21.99 23.47
N LEU A 243 3.18 -21.17 22.95
CA LEU A 243 4.48 -21.63 22.48
C LEU A 243 5.38 -22.12 23.62
N ASN A 244 5.30 -21.51 24.82
CA ASN A 244 6.07 -21.94 25.99
C ASN A 244 5.60 -23.30 26.54
N ASP A 245 4.31 -23.62 26.38
CA ASP A 245 3.72 -24.88 26.84
C ASP A 245 4.08 -26.07 25.93
N LEU A 246 4.65 -25.82 24.75
CA LEU A 246 5.03 -26.89 23.82
C LEU A 246 6.31 -27.62 24.31
N PRO A 247 6.28 -28.96 24.41
CA PRO A 247 7.38 -29.71 24.99
C PRO A 247 8.67 -29.63 24.15
N ARG A 248 9.82 -29.61 24.84
CA ARG A 248 11.17 -29.76 24.28
C ARG A 248 11.55 -28.70 23.24
N MET A 249 11.18 -27.43 23.40
CA MET A 249 11.55 -26.37 22.46
C MET A 249 12.75 -25.53 22.95
N SER A 250 13.73 -25.31 22.08
CA SER A 250 14.84 -24.39 22.37
C SER A 250 14.37 -22.93 22.25
N LYS A 251 15.12 -22.01 22.88
CA LYS A 251 14.86 -20.57 22.74
C LYS A 251 14.87 -20.09 21.28
N SER A 252 15.77 -20.65 20.45
CA SER A 252 15.83 -20.35 19.01
C SER A 252 14.61 -20.88 18.27
N GLY A 253 14.19 -22.12 18.56
CA GLY A 253 13.01 -22.74 17.95
C GLY A 253 11.73 -21.99 18.27
N MET A 254 11.58 -21.50 19.52
CA MET A 254 10.45 -20.65 19.91
C MET A 254 10.41 -19.34 19.11
N ALA A 255 11.57 -18.68 18.94
CA ALA A 255 11.65 -17.46 18.15
C ALA A 255 11.35 -17.71 16.66
N ALA A 256 11.83 -18.83 16.11
CA ALA A 256 11.56 -19.24 14.73
C ALA A 256 10.06 -19.55 14.52
N LEU A 257 9.43 -20.27 15.45
CA LEU A 257 8.01 -20.59 15.42
C LEU A 257 7.13 -19.34 15.60
N HIS A 258 7.49 -18.45 16.51
CA HIS A 258 6.81 -17.15 16.66
C HIS A 258 6.92 -16.32 15.37
N THR A 259 8.07 -16.34 14.70
CA THR A 259 8.27 -15.65 13.41
C THR A 259 7.42 -16.30 12.32
N HIS A 260 7.32 -17.64 12.32
CA HIS A 260 6.43 -18.38 11.43
C HIS A 260 4.97 -17.99 11.61
N CYS A 261 4.47 -17.94 12.85
CA CYS A 261 3.09 -17.51 13.14
C CYS A 261 2.80 -16.08 12.69
N ARG A 262 3.76 -15.15 12.80
CA ARG A 262 3.62 -13.79 12.24
C ARG A 262 3.47 -13.80 10.72
N ARG A 263 4.21 -14.67 10.03
CA ARG A 263 4.11 -14.82 8.58
C ARG A 263 2.78 -15.43 8.15
N GLU A 264 2.34 -16.48 8.84
CA GLU A 264 1.02 -17.08 8.61
C GLU A 264 -0.09 -16.04 8.84
N LEU A 265 0.00 -15.21 9.89
CA LEU A 265 -0.98 -14.17 10.18
C LEU A 265 -1.10 -13.15 9.04
N PHE A 266 0.02 -12.63 8.54
CA PHE A 266 0.03 -11.67 7.44
C PHE A 266 -0.63 -12.25 6.18
N HIS A 267 -0.23 -13.47 5.80
CA HIS A 267 -0.79 -14.15 4.64
C HIS A 267 -2.26 -14.52 4.86
N ALA A 268 -2.68 -14.89 6.07
CA ALA A 268 -4.09 -15.12 6.39
C ALA A 268 -4.94 -13.84 6.29
N CYS A 269 -4.41 -12.67 6.65
CA CYS A 269 -5.10 -11.39 6.43
C CYS A 269 -5.29 -11.11 4.93
N TRP A 270 -4.24 -11.33 4.12
CA TRP A 270 -4.35 -11.21 2.67
C TRP A 270 -5.30 -12.25 2.05
N ASP A 271 -5.42 -13.44 2.63
CA ASP A 271 -6.40 -14.43 2.20
C ASP A 271 -7.84 -13.95 2.37
N ILE A 272 -8.10 -13.14 3.40
CA ILE A 272 -9.39 -12.50 3.65
C ILE A 272 -9.61 -11.33 2.69
N LEU A 273 -8.58 -10.52 2.42
CA LEU A 273 -8.68 -9.40 1.46
C LEU A 273 -8.87 -9.88 0.02
N LEU A 274 -8.24 -11.00 -0.35
CA LEU A 274 -8.34 -11.65 -1.65
C LEU A 274 -9.49 -12.67 -1.65
N ASP A 275 -10.65 -12.22 -1.19
CA ASP A 275 -11.85 -13.05 -1.07
C ASP A 275 -12.41 -13.49 -2.42
N LYS A 276 -13.48 -14.30 -2.37
CA LYS A 276 -14.13 -14.81 -3.57
C LYS A 276 -14.65 -13.69 -4.48
N GLU A 277 -15.14 -12.58 -3.92
CA GLU A 277 -15.68 -11.49 -4.72
C GLU A 277 -14.55 -10.76 -5.47
N PHE A 278 -13.44 -10.48 -4.79
CA PHE A 278 -12.26 -9.89 -5.41
C PHE A 278 -11.72 -10.79 -6.53
N LEU A 279 -11.66 -12.11 -6.34
CA LEU A 279 -11.23 -13.03 -7.40
C LEU A 279 -12.17 -13.05 -8.60
N GLN A 280 -13.48 -12.97 -8.37
CA GLN A 280 -14.47 -12.83 -9.44
C GLN A 280 -14.28 -11.50 -10.18
N ALA A 281 -14.10 -10.40 -9.46
CA ALA A 281 -13.82 -9.09 -10.04
C ALA A 281 -12.51 -9.09 -10.85
N TYR A 282 -11.46 -9.73 -10.34
CA TYR A 282 -10.17 -9.84 -11.02
C TYR A 282 -10.29 -10.61 -12.35
N ARG A 283 -11.05 -11.71 -12.36
CA ARG A 283 -11.22 -12.59 -13.51
C ARG A 283 -12.21 -12.05 -14.55
N HIS A 284 -13.37 -11.61 -14.11
CA HIS A 284 -14.51 -11.27 -14.98
C HIS A 284 -14.79 -9.77 -15.06
N GLY A 285 -14.14 -8.97 -14.23
CA GLY A 285 -14.42 -7.55 -14.09
C GLY A 285 -15.74 -7.27 -13.37
N ILE A 286 -15.90 -6.05 -12.89
CA ILE A 286 -17.11 -5.55 -12.23
C ILE A 286 -17.73 -4.45 -13.08
N VAL A 287 -19.06 -4.49 -13.26
CA VAL A 287 -19.78 -3.46 -13.98
C VAL A 287 -20.06 -2.30 -13.03
N ILE A 288 -19.54 -1.12 -13.37
CA ILE A 288 -19.68 0.11 -12.58
C ILE A 288 -20.19 1.22 -13.50
N ARG A 289 -21.13 2.02 -13.02
CA ARG A 289 -21.46 3.32 -13.62
C ARG A 289 -20.45 4.32 -13.08
N CYS A 290 -19.51 4.74 -13.92
CA CYS A 290 -18.46 5.66 -13.51
C CYS A 290 -19.01 7.07 -13.24
N ALA A 291 -18.18 7.94 -12.68
CA ALA A 291 -18.54 9.32 -12.36
C ALA A 291 -19.04 10.16 -13.56
N ASP A 292 -18.63 9.79 -14.78
CA ASP A 292 -19.11 10.39 -16.03
C ASP A 292 -20.46 9.83 -16.53
N GLY A 293 -21.09 8.96 -15.75
CA GLY A 293 -22.38 8.34 -16.04
C GLY A 293 -22.31 7.13 -16.98
N VAL A 294 -21.14 6.78 -17.51
CA VAL A 294 -20.95 5.68 -18.47
C VAL A 294 -20.75 4.35 -17.73
N LEU A 295 -21.41 3.30 -18.22
CA LEU A 295 -21.23 1.94 -17.72
C LEU A 295 -19.96 1.33 -18.32
N ARG A 296 -19.07 0.87 -17.45
CA ARG A 296 -17.82 0.19 -17.83
C ARG A 296 -17.63 -1.09 -17.06
N ARG A 297 -16.89 -2.03 -17.64
CA ARG A 297 -16.45 -3.24 -16.95
C ARG A 297 -15.01 -3.05 -16.49
N ILE A 298 -14.85 -2.88 -15.19
CA ILE A 298 -13.59 -2.54 -14.54
C ILE A 298 -12.89 -3.82 -14.08
N PHE A 299 -11.62 -3.99 -14.44
CA PHE A 299 -10.79 -5.15 -14.10
C PHE A 299 -9.68 -4.74 -13.14
N PRO A 300 -9.76 -5.13 -11.86
CA PRO A 300 -8.71 -4.87 -10.88
C PRO A 300 -7.39 -5.57 -11.27
N ARG A 301 -6.27 -4.86 -11.23
CA ARG A 301 -4.93 -5.41 -11.43
C ARG A 301 -3.98 -4.85 -10.39
N ILE A 302 -3.25 -5.71 -9.70
CA ILE A 302 -2.23 -5.29 -8.73
C ILE A 302 -0.93 -5.04 -9.50
N PHE A 303 -0.46 -3.81 -9.48
CA PHE A 303 0.78 -3.43 -10.15
C PHE A 303 1.95 -3.30 -9.18
N THR A 304 1.71 -2.68 -8.03
CA THR A 304 2.78 -2.38 -7.09
C THR A 304 2.37 -2.70 -5.67
N TYR A 305 3.31 -3.18 -4.89
CA TYR A 305 3.27 -3.22 -3.44
C TYR A 305 4.61 -2.67 -2.94
N SER A 306 4.59 -1.45 -2.41
CA SER A 306 5.75 -0.83 -1.78
C SER A 306 5.72 -1.03 -0.26
N ALA A 307 6.85 -1.43 0.29
CA ALA A 307 7.05 -1.58 1.72
C ALA A 307 8.56 -1.53 2.02
N ASP A 308 8.93 -1.47 3.28
CA ASP A 308 10.33 -1.64 3.69
C ASP A 308 10.84 -3.07 3.46
N TYR A 309 12.13 -3.30 3.65
CA TYR A 309 12.73 -4.61 3.35
C TYR A 309 12.17 -5.77 4.21
N PRO A 310 12.06 -5.64 5.56
CA PRO A 310 11.42 -6.67 6.38
C PRO A 310 10.00 -7.02 5.94
N GLU A 311 9.18 -6.04 5.57
CA GLU A 311 7.83 -6.27 5.06
C GLU A 311 7.84 -6.90 3.65
N LYS A 312 8.77 -6.49 2.77
CA LYS A 312 8.96 -7.16 1.47
C LYS A 312 9.34 -8.63 1.63
N ALA A 313 10.19 -8.95 2.60
CA ALA A 313 10.56 -10.33 2.88
C ALA A 313 9.34 -11.16 3.33
N LEU A 314 8.44 -10.54 4.10
CA LEU A 314 7.17 -11.13 4.51
C LEU A 314 6.22 -11.36 3.31
N ILE A 315 6.05 -10.37 2.45
CA ILE A 315 5.20 -10.46 1.24
C ILE A 315 5.76 -11.51 0.26
N ALA A 316 7.06 -11.50 0.02
CA ALA A 316 7.75 -12.44 -0.88
C ALA A 316 7.91 -13.85 -0.29
N THR A 317 7.54 -14.08 0.97
CA THR A 317 7.75 -15.35 1.69
C THR A 317 9.21 -15.82 1.65
N ILE A 318 10.13 -14.92 2.02
CA ILE A 318 11.56 -15.20 2.13
C ILE A 318 12.10 -14.92 3.53
N LYS A 319 13.26 -15.49 3.85
CA LYS A 319 13.98 -15.30 5.09
C LYS A 319 14.64 -13.93 5.08
N ASP A 320 14.32 -13.13 6.09
CA ASP A 320 14.97 -11.84 6.32
C ASP A 320 16.50 -12.02 6.35
N MET A 321 17.20 -11.17 5.58
CA MET A 321 18.64 -11.24 5.31
C MET A 321 19.21 -12.65 5.03
N GLY A 322 18.43 -13.51 4.37
CA GLY A 322 18.83 -14.89 4.00
C GLY A 322 20.00 -14.97 3.01
N LEU A 323 20.32 -16.19 2.56
CA LEU A 323 21.34 -16.45 1.54
C LEU A 323 21.07 -15.67 0.24
N CYS A 324 19.81 -15.64 -0.19
CA CYS A 324 19.30 -14.84 -1.30
C CYS A 324 18.31 -13.83 -0.71
N PRO A 325 18.73 -12.61 -0.37
CA PRO A 325 17.87 -11.64 0.33
C PRO A 325 16.98 -10.82 -0.62
N CYS A 326 17.32 -10.69 -1.90
CA CYS A 326 16.51 -9.86 -2.82
C CYS A 326 15.12 -10.48 -3.02
N PRO A 327 14.01 -9.73 -2.88
CA PRO A 327 12.66 -10.26 -3.09
C PRO A 327 12.33 -10.56 -4.56
N ARG A 328 13.16 -10.12 -5.52
CA ARG A 328 12.92 -10.29 -6.97
C ARG A 328 13.82 -11.32 -7.64
N CYS A 329 15.01 -11.56 -7.09
CA CYS A 329 15.99 -12.47 -7.71
C CYS A 329 16.71 -13.36 -6.68
N LEU A 330 17.28 -14.46 -7.18
CA LEU A 330 18.06 -15.46 -6.44
C LEU A 330 19.56 -15.15 -6.45
N VAL A 331 19.94 -13.87 -6.47
CA VAL A 331 21.35 -13.48 -6.35
C VAL A 331 21.78 -13.67 -4.89
N PRO A 332 22.74 -14.57 -4.60
CA PRO A 332 23.23 -14.77 -3.24
C PRO A 332 23.98 -13.55 -2.71
N LYS A 333 23.89 -13.37 -1.39
CA LYS A 333 24.56 -12.31 -0.62
C LYS A 333 26.07 -12.29 -0.81
N SER A 334 26.69 -13.45 -1.07
CA SER A 334 28.13 -13.55 -1.37
C SER A 334 28.55 -12.81 -2.64
N MET A 335 27.61 -12.51 -3.55
CA MET A 335 27.89 -11.75 -4.78
C MET A 335 27.61 -10.26 -4.65
N PHE A 336 27.31 -9.76 -3.44
CA PHE A 336 26.97 -8.34 -3.23
C PHE A 336 28.14 -7.39 -3.49
N SER A 337 29.38 -7.87 -3.44
CA SER A 337 30.55 -7.09 -3.85
C SER A 337 30.54 -6.74 -5.35
N SER A 338 29.72 -7.41 -6.17
CA SER A 338 29.60 -7.18 -7.61
C SER A 338 28.40 -6.30 -7.99
N LEU A 339 27.70 -5.72 -7.02
CA LEU A 339 26.53 -4.88 -7.26
C LEU A 339 26.84 -3.74 -8.25
N GLY A 340 25.95 -3.54 -9.21
CA GLY A 340 26.12 -2.50 -10.24
C GLY A 340 27.03 -2.90 -11.41
N HIS A 341 27.72 -4.04 -11.35
CA HIS A 341 28.47 -4.54 -12.50
C HIS A 341 27.52 -5.08 -13.58
N VAL A 342 27.94 -5.05 -14.84
CA VAL A 342 27.18 -5.64 -15.97
C VAL A 342 26.80 -7.10 -15.69
N LYS A 343 27.69 -7.86 -15.03
CA LYS A 343 27.43 -9.25 -14.62
C LYS A 343 26.31 -9.36 -13.57
N ASP A 344 26.26 -8.44 -12.60
CA ASP A 344 25.17 -8.39 -11.60
C ASP A 344 23.84 -8.07 -12.27
N MET A 345 23.80 -7.06 -13.14
CA MET A 345 22.59 -6.70 -13.89
C MET A 345 22.06 -7.89 -14.70
N LYS A 346 22.94 -8.60 -15.43
CA LYS A 346 22.57 -9.84 -16.14
C LYS A 346 22.08 -10.94 -15.19
N ASN A 347 22.75 -11.13 -14.05
CA ASN A 347 22.35 -12.15 -13.07
C ASN A 347 20.96 -11.86 -12.48
N ARG A 348 20.62 -10.60 -12.20
CA ARG A 348 19.32 -10.21 -11.65
C ARG A 348 18.16 -10.55 -12.60
N ILE A 349 18.39 -10.43 -13.90
CA ILE A 349 17.42 -10.79 -14.95
C ILE A 349 17.37 -12.30 -15.15
N ASN A 350 18.53 -12.97 -15.22
CA ASN A 350 18.59 -14.41 -15.49
C ASN A 350 18.22 -15.28 -14.28
N ARG A 351 18.20 -14.72 -13.07
CA ARG A 351 17.89 -15.41 -11.82
C ARG A 351 16.68 -14.80 -11.12
N LEU A 352 15.66 -14.42 -11.88
CA LEU A 352 14.39 -14.02 -11.30
C LEU A 352 13.83 -15.13 -10.41
N ARG A 353 13.16 -14.72 -9.33
CA ARG A 353 12.50 -15.67 -8.45
C ARG A 353 11.31 -16.31 -9.14
N VAL A 354 11.20 -17.62 -8.95
CA VAL A 354 10.00 -18.39 -9.26
C VAL A 354 9.57 -19.07 -7.98
N TYR A 355 8.28 -18.98 -7.64
CA TYR A 355 7.76 -19.53 -6.39
C TYR A 355 7.84 -21.06 -6.43
N VAL A 356 8.31 -21.66 -5.32
CA VAL A 356 8.54 -23.11 -5.21
C VAL A 356 7.47 -23.79 -4.36
N GLU A 357 6.23 -23.75 -4.81
CA GLU A 357 5.05 -24.23 -4.05
C GLU A 357 5.22 -25.67 -3.53
N ALA A 358 5.72 -26.59 -4.37
CA ALA A 358 5.94 -27.98 -3.98
C ALA A 358 6.94 -28.12 -2.82
N ASN A 359 8.04 -27.34 -2.84
CA ASN A 359 9.04 -27.36 -1.77
C ASN A 359 8.49 -26.73 -0.49
N VAL A 360 7.71 -25.65 -0.61
CA VAL A 360 7.03 -25.02 0.54
C VAL A 360 6.04 -26.00 1.16
N ALA A 361 5.20 -26.66 0.36
CA ALA A 361 4.25 -27.66 0.83
C ALA A 361 4.95 -28.84 1.51
N LYS A 362 6.06 -29.33 0.94
CA LYS A 362 6.89 -30.38 1.54
C LYS A 362 7.48 -29.95 2.89
N ALA A 363 8.04 -28.75 2.98
CA ALA A 363 8.58 -28.20 4.22
C ALA A 363 7.49 -28.02 5.28
N ARG A 364 6.29 -27.58 4.89
CA ARG A 364 5.11 -27.53 5.76
C ARG A 364 4.73 -28.92 6.26
N GLY A 365 4.73 -29.95 5.40
CA GLY A 365 4.49 -31.34 5.80
C GLY A 365 5.47 -31.80 6.89
N PHE A 366 6.75 -31.41 6.80
CA PHE A 366 7.70 -31.71 7.87
C PHE A 366 7.34 -31.05 9.21
N ILE A 367 6.86 -29.82 9.19
CA ILE A 367 6.53 -29.05 10.40
C ILE A 367 5.22 -29.54 11.01
N TYR A 368 4.16 -29.54 10.20
CA TYR A 368 2.78 -29.75 10.64
C TYR A 368 2.41 -31.23 10.80
N MET A 369 2.98 -32.13 9.98
CA MET A 369 2.62 -33.57 10.04
C MET A 369 3.70 -34.43 10.69
N SER A 370 4.96 -34.00 10.63
CA SER A 370 6.10 -34.80 11.12
C SER A 370 6.75 -34.25 12.40
N GLY A 371 6.22 -33.18 12.98
CA GLY A 371 6.70 -32.58 14.23
C GLY A 371 8.11 -31.97 14.16
N ASN A 372 8.59 -31.58 12.97
CA ASN A 372 9.92 -30.96 12.83
C ASN A 372 9.86 -29.47 13.23
N THR A 373 10.98 -28.92 13.67
CA THR A 373 11.07 -27.49 13.97
C THR A 373 11.12 -26.67 12.66
N VAL A 374 10.59 -25.45 12.71
CA VAL A 374 10.57 -24.52 11.57
C VAL A 374 11.98 -24.19 11.08
N ASP A 375 12.94 -24.09 12.00
CA ASP A 375 14.37 -23.87 11.75
C ASP A 375 15.17 -25.18 11.65
N GLY A 376 14.49 -26.32 11.52
CA GLY A 376 15.11 -27.64 11.50
C GLY A 376 15.83 -27.95 10.19
N GLY A 377 16.80 -28.87 10.26
CA GLY A 377 17.65 -29.24 9.11
C GLY A 377 16.87 -29.66 7.86
N LYS A 378 15.75 -30.38 7.99
CA LYS A 378 14.90 -30.77 6.85
C LYS A 378 14.27 -29.58 6.13
N VAL A 379 13.89 -28.54 6.88
CA VAL A 379 13.31 -27.31 6.31
C VAL A 379 14.41 -26.52 5.62
N GLU A 380 15.58 -26.37 6.26
CA GLU A 380 16.73 -25.67 5.69
C GLU A 380 17.25 -26.36 4.42
N GLU A 381 17.34 -27.69 4.39
CA GLU A 381 17.71 -28.46 3.19
C GLU A 381 16.72 -28.27 2.04
N THR A 382 15.43 -28.09 2.35
CA THR A 382 14.37 -27.97 1.33
C THR A 382 14.22 -26.54 0.79
N LEU A 383 14.45 -25.52 1.64
CA LEU A 383 14.10 -24.12 1.36
C LEU A 383 15.29 -23.15 1.40
N GLY A 384 16.42 -23.55 2.00
CA GLY A 384 17.53 -22.67 2.34
C GLY A 384 18.22 -22.03 1.14
N GLU A 385 18.43 -22.78 0.05
CA GLU A 385 19.12 -22.29 -1.16
C GLU A 385 18.48 -21.01 -1.72
N GLY A 386 17.15 -21.00 -1.82
CA GLY A 386 16.37 -19.84 -2.26
C GLY A 386 16.00 -18.88 -1.13
N SER A 387 16.39 -19.17 0.11
CA SER A 387 15.96 -18.44 1.32
C SER A 387 14.44 -18.39 1.48
N TRP A 388 13.75 -19.44 1.04
CA TRP A 388 12.31 -19.54 1.19
C TRP A 388 11.93 -19.83 2.65
N VAL A 389 10.68 -19.55 2.99
CA VAL A 389 10.10 -19.87 4.30
C VAL A 389 8.90 -20.79 4.11
N PRO A 390 8.54 -21.62 5.12
CA PRO A 390 7.50 -22.63 4.97
C PRO A 390 6.07 -22.04 5.05
N VAL A 391 5.80 -20.95 4.31
CA VAL A 391 4.55 -20.19 4.31
C VAL A 391 3.99 -20.16 2.89
N LEU A 392 2.71 -20.50 2.74
CA LEU A 392 2.04 -20.42 1.44
C LEU A 392 1.79 -18.96 1.08
N ASN A 393 2.31 -18.53 -0.07
CA ASN A 393 2.16 -17.16 -0.52
C ASN A 393 0.75 -16.95 -1.10
N LYS A 394 -0.09 -16.15 -0.44
CA LYS A 394 -1.49 -15.99 -0.88
C LYS A 394 -1.63 -15.25 -2.20
N PHE A 395 -0.74 -14.33 -2.53
CA PHE A 395 -0.76 -13.68 -3.84
C PHE A 395 -0.55 -14.69 -4.96
N VAL A 396 0.45 -15.57 -4.81
CA VAL A 396 0.71 -16.62 -5.79
C VAL A 396 -0.45 -17.61 -5.85
N GLY A 397 -0.91 -18.12 -4.71
CA GLY A 397 -1.97 -19.13 -4.67
C GLY A 397 -3.35 -18.64 -5.15
N ARG A 398 -3.67 -17.34 -4.94
CA ARG A 398 -4.97 -16.76 -5.29
C ARG A 398 -4.99 -16.10 -6.66
N LEU A 399 -3.90 -15.42 -7.05
CA LEU A 399 -3.84 -14.57 -8.24
C LEU A 399 -2.80 -15.01 -9.27
N GLY A 400 -1.89 -15.93 -8.94
CA GLY A 400 -0.85 -16.38 -9.86
C GLY A 400 -1.41 -17.00 -11.15
N ALA A 401 -2.43 -17.86 -11.03
CA ALA A 401 -3.14 -18.41 -12.18
C ALA A 401 -3.95 -17.38 -12.99
N LEU A 402 -4.13 -16.18 -12.45
CA LEU A 402 -4.79 -15.04 -13.10
C LEU A 402 -3.79 -14.03 -13.66
N GLY A 403 -2.49 -14.33 -13.64
CA GLY A 403 -1.43 -13.52 -14.24
C GLY A 403 -0.60 -12.66 -13.28
N LEU A 404 -0.86 -12.69 -11.97
CA LEU A 404 -0.05 -11.91 -11.02
C LEU A 404 1.30 -12.56 -10.72
N ASP A 405 2.40 -11.86 -11.01
CA ASP A 405 3.72 -12.16 -10.46
C ASP A 405 3.93 -11.41 -9.13
N ALA A 406 3.86 -12.15 -8.02
CA ALA A 406 4.00 -11.61 -6.67
C ALA A 406 5.39 -11.02 -6.37
N PHE A 407 6.42 -11.35 -7.15
CA PHE A 407 7.76 -10.78 -6.99
C PHE A 407 7.92 -9.50 -7.80
N GLN A 408 7.31 -9.41 -8.98
CA GLN A 408 7.36 -8.19 -9.80
C GLN A 408 6.60 -7.02 -9.20
N MET A 409 5.50 -7.27 -8.48
CA MET A 409 4.78 -6.19 -7.80
C MET A 409 5.60 -5.51 -6.71
N LEU A 410 6.66 -6.14 -6.18
CA LEU A 410 7.48 -5.58 -5.11
C LEU A 410 8.44 -4.52 -5.65
N VAL A 411 8.00 -3.26 -5.59
CA VAL A 411 8.75 -2.10 -6.08
C VAL A 411 9.68 -1.52 -5.02
N VAL A 412 10.69 -0.77 -5.42
CA VAL A 412 11.62 -0.09 -4.50
C VAL A 412 10.87 0.98 -3.70
N ASP A 413 11.04 0.96 -2.38
CA ASP A 413 10.59 2.05 -1.53
C ASP A 413 11.74 3.06 -1.44
N PHE A 414 11.64 4.14 -2.21
CA PHE A 414 12.74 5.09 -2.32
C PHE A 414 13.06 5.78 -0.99
N MET A 415 12.02 6.08 -0.20
CA MET A 415 12.16 6.73 1.10
C MET A 415 12.92 5.84 2.08
N HIS A 416 12.50 4.58 2.23
CA HIS A 416 13.11 3.65 3.20
C HIS A 416 14.43 3.05 2.71
N GLU A 417 14.55 2.71 1.43
CA GLU A 417 15.73 2.00 0.90
C GLU A 417 16.84 2.94 0.43
N CYS A 418 16.49 4.08 -0.19
CA CYS A 418 17.47 5.04 -0.70
C CYS A 418 17.77 6.12 0.33
N GLU A 419 16.80 6.96 0.66
CA GLU A 419 17.01 8.18 1.47
C GLU A 419 17.39 7.84 2.93
N LEU A 420 16.51 7.14 3.64
CA LEU A 420 16.72 6.74 5.03
C LEU A 420 17.65 5.52 5.18
N GLY A 421 17.77 4.72 4.13
CA GLY A 421 18.56 3.50 4.11
C GLY A 421 19.99 3.75 3.63
N THR A 422 20.20 3.59 2.33
CA THR A 422 21.54 3.58 1.70
C THR A 422 22.27 4.90 1.84
N TRP A 423 21.59 6.02 1.57
CA TRP A 423 22.20 7.34 1.64
C TRP A 423 22.59 7.72 3.06
N LYS A 424 21.68 7.58 4.03
CA LYS A 424 22.00 7.80 5.44
C LYS A 424 23.21 6.98 5.90
N ALA A 425 23.28 5.69 5.51
CA ALA A 425 24.40 4.83 5.85
C ALA A 425 25.72 5.30 5.22
N LEU A 426 25.69 5.67 3.93
CA LEU A 426 26.84 6.22 3.22
C LEU A 426 27.30 7.55 3.84
N PHE A 427 26.38 8.49 4.07
CA PHE A 427 26.67 9.77 4.69
C PHE A 427 27.28 9.60 6.09
N THR A 428 26.73 8.69 6.91
CA THR A 428 27.32 8.32 8.21
C THR A 428 28.76 7.82 8.05
N HIS A 429 29.04 7.00 7.04
CA HIS A 429 30.38 6.49 6.78
C HIS A 429 31.34 7.59 6.32
N LEU A 430 30.91 8.48 5.44
CA LEU A 430 31.69 9.64 4.99
C LEU A 430 32.06 10.56 6.16
N VAL A 431 31.11 10.84 7.08
CA VAL A 431 31.39 11.62 8.29
C VAL A 431 32.43 10.92 9.18
N ARG A 432 32.36 9.59 9.33
CA ARG A 432 33.38 8.82 10.08
C ARG A 432 34.76 8.89 9.43
N ILE A 433 34.84 8.87 8.10
CA ILE A 433 36.10 9.07 7.36
C ILE A 433 36.68 10.44 7.67
N LEU A 434 35.85 11.51 7.64
CA LEU A 434 36.32 12.85 7.99
C LEU A 434 36.91 12.92 9.40
N TYR A 435 36.26 12.31 10.39
CA TYR A 435 36.80 12.22 11.75
C TYR A 435 38.14 11.46 11.83
N ALA A 436 38.36 10.47 10.97
CA ALA A 436 39.58 9.66 10.97
C ALA A 436 40.79 10.34 10.30
N LEU A 437 40.55 11.38 9.48
CA LEU A 437 41.62 12.13 8.82
C LEU A 437 42.35 13.09 9.78
N PRO A 438 43.61 13.46 9.48
CA PRO A 438 44.32 14.50 10.24
C PRO A 438 43.50 15.81 10.30
N GLY A 439 43.25 16.31 11.51
CA GLY A 439 42.38 17.49 11.71
C GLY A 439 40.89 17.19 11.54
N GLY A 440 40.45 15.95 11.72
CA GLY A 440 39.07 15.51 11.46
C GLY A 440 37.98 16.33 12.14
N ASN A 441 38.21 16.82 13.37
CA ASN A 441 37.28 17.73 14.04
C ASN A 441 37.08 19.05 13.27
N GLN A 442 38.15 19.63 12.73
CA GLN A 442 38.08 20.81 11.87
C GLN A 442 37.39 20.50 10.54
N LEU A 443 37.66 19.33 9.95
CA LEU A 443 37.03 18.92 8.69
C LEU A 443 35.52 18.75 8.83
N VAL A 444 35.04 18.11 9.89
CA VAL A 444 33.60 17.97 10.18
C VAL A 444 32.96 19.33 10.49
N SER A 445 33.62 20.16 11.29
CA SER A 445 33.16 21.55 11.55
C SER A 445 33.05 22.36 10.24
N THR A 446 33.98 22.14 9.31
CA THR A 446 33.95 22.76 7.97
C THR A 446 32.78 22.25 7.13
N LEU A 447 32.52 20.94 7.14
CA LEU A 447 31.35 20.34 6.48
C LEU A 447 30.05 20.99 6.98
N ASP A 448 29.87 21.05 8.30
CA ASP A 448 28.68 21.63 8.92
C ASP A 448 28.53 23.12 8.60
N SER A 449 29.63 23.86 8.62
CA SER A 449 29.66 25.27 8.22
C SER A 449 29.22 25.47 6.77
N ARG A 450 29.68 24.60 5.86
CA ARG A 450 29.31 24.65 4.44
C ARG A 450 27.82 24.36 4.23
N PHE A 451 27.26 23.35 4.90
CA PHE A 451 25.83 23.08 4.83
C PHE A 451 24.99 24.27 5.32
N ARG A 452 25.38 24.93 6.42
CA ARG A 452 24.71 26.14 6.92
C ARG A 452 24.74 27.31 5.95
N GLN A 453 25.73 27.37 5.07
CA GLN A 453 25.86 28.42 4.05
C GLN A 453 25.02 28.16 2.80
N VAL A 454 24.42 26.97 2.66
CA VAL A 454 23.54 26.66 1.52
C VAL A 454 22.29 27.53 1.62
N PRO A 455 22.05 28.44 0.66
CA PRO A 455 20.84 29.24 0.65
C PRO A 455 19.63 28.36 0.33
N THR A 456 18.43 28.86 0.60
CA THR A 456 17.23 28.21 0.10
C THR A 456 17.25 28.18 -1.44
N PHE A 457 16.94 27.03 -2.04
CA PHE A 457 16.89 26.90 -3.50
C PHE A 457 15.71 26.02 -3.95
N GLY A 458 15.36 26.13 -5.24
CA GLY A 458 14.24 25.40 -5.83
C GLY A 458 12.87 25.86 -5.32
N ASN A 459 12.61 27.17 -5.27
CA ASN A 459 11.36 27.76 -4.75
C ASN A 459 11.02 27.36 -3.29
N GLY A 460 12.04 27.14 -2.46
CA GLY A 460 11.86 26.80 -1.04
C GLY A 460 11.66 25.31 -0.76
N VAL A 461 11.95 24.45 -1.75
CA VAL A 461 12.01 22.99 -1.58
C VAL A 461 13.16 22.63 -0.65
N ILE A 462 14.37 23.13 -0.91
CA ILE A 462 15.50 22.96 0.02
C ILE A 462 15.54 24.14 0.98
N ARG A 463 15.44 23.84 2.27
CA ARG A 463 15.50 24.83 3.36
C ARG A 463 16.92 25.02 3.86
N THR A 464 17.18 26.15 4.50
CA THR A 464 18.47 26.39 5.17
C THR A 464 18.72 25.34 6.25
N PHE A 465 19.89 24.70 6.21
CA PHE A 465 20.34 23.77 7.24
C PHE A 465 20.73 24.56 8.50
N ALA A 466 19.87 24.61 9.52
CA ALA A 466 20.16 25.41 10.73
C ALA A 466 21.10 24.69 11.72
N ASN A 467 21.10 23.36 11.72
CA ASN A 467 21.85 22.53 12.66
C ASN A 467 23.10 21.93 12.00
N ASN A 468 23.99 21.34 12.81
CA ASN A 468 25.09 20.51 12.31
C ASN A 468 24.52 19.27 11.59
N THR A 469 24.66 19.23 10.27
CA THR A 469 24.22 18.12 9.42
C THR A 469 24.92 16.81 9.79
N SER A 470 26.18 16.88 10.22
CA SER A 470 26.99 15.75 10.67
C SER A 470 26.39 15.00 11.88
N GLU A 471 25.61 15.69 12.72
CA GLU A 471 24.98 15.10 13.90
C GLU A 471 23.74 14.27 13.57
N MET A 472 23.11 14.51 12.40
CA MET A 472 21.93 13.80 11.91
C MET A 472 20.78 13.69 12.94
N LYS A 473 20.63 14.70 13.80
CA LYS A 473 19.62 14.68 14.88
C LYS A 473 18.23 15.01 14.35
N ARG A 474 17.29 14.08 14.56
CA ARG A 474 15.84 14.24 14.26
C ARG A 474 15.54 14.60 12.80
N LEU A 475 16.37 14.13 11.87
CA LEU A 475 16.14 14.29 10.44
C LEU A 475 15.07 13.30 9.95
N ALA A 476 14.10 13.83 9.20
CA ALA A 476 13.13 13.05 8.42
C ALA A 476 13.75 12.63 7.07
N ALA A 477 13.07 11.77 6.31
CA ALA A 477 13.55 11.31 5.00
C ALA A 477 13.84 12.45 4.03
N ARG A 478 12.93 13.44 3.97
CA ARG A 478 13.12 14.68 3.20
C ARG A 478 14.42 15.41 3.55
N ASP A 479 14.78 15.47 4.82
CA ASP A 479 16.02 16.15 5.20
C ASP A 479 17.24 15.38 4.67
N PHE A 480 17.20 14.05 4.68
CA PHE A 480 18.24 13.22 4.06
C PHE A 480 18.28 13.39 2.53
N GLU A 481 17.13 13.45 1.88
CA GLU A 481 17.00 13.76 0.45
C GLU A 481 17.63 15.12 0.13
N ASP A 482 17.31 16.17 0.90
CA ASP A 482 17.87 17.52 0.72
C ASP A 482 19.40 17.52 0.85
N ILE A 483 19.95 16.79 1.82
CA ILE A 483 21.41 16.64 1.97
C ILE A 483 22.00 15.95 0.74
N LEU A 484 21.36 14.92 0.19
CA LEU A 484 21.82 14.22 -1.01
C LEU A 484 21.77 15.13 -2.24
N GLN A 485 20.69 15.90 -2.41
CA GLN A 485 20.53 16.83 -3.51
C GLN A 485 21.61 17.92 -3.47
N VAL A 486 21.91 18.50 -2.30
CA VAL A 486 23.03 19.43 -2.15
C VAL A 486 24.37 18.76 -2.49
N PHE A 487 24.62 17.57 -1.95
CA PHE A 487 25.86 16.84 -2.18
C PHE A 487 26.10 16.49 -3.66
N SER A 488 25.03 16.17 -4.41
CA SER A 488 25.09 15.82 -5.83
C SER A 488 25.14 17.04 -6.76
N HIS A 489 24.37 18.10 -6.46
CA HIS A 489 24.32 19.31 -7.28
C HIS A 489 25.67 20.04 -7.30
N PHE A 490 26.40 20.06 -6.18
CA PHE A 490 27.76 20.62 -6.14
C PHE A 490 28.76 19.79 -6.96
N ASN A 491 28.56 18.49 -7.17
CA ASN A 491 29.45 17.69 -8.02
C ASN A 491 29.26 17.94 -9.52
N TYR A 492 28.06 18.30 -9.97
CA TYR A 492 27.79 18.58 -11.39
C TYR A 492 28.35 19.92 -11.86
N TYR A 493 28.47 20.92 -10.98
CA TYR A 493 29.05 22.23 -11.31
C TYR A 493 30.53 22.39 -10.90
N SER A 494 31.12 21.38 -10.23
CA SER A 494 32.52 21.42 -9.79
C SER A 494 33.46 20.49 -10.56
N LEU A 495 32.95 19.74 -11.54
CA LEU A 495 33.81 19.06 -12.52
C LEU A 495 34.16 20.08 -13.61
N PRO A 496 35.43 20.51 -13.75
CA PRO A 496 35.83 21.15 -14.98
C PRO A 496 35.57 20.16 -16.11
N SER A 497 34.84 20.60 -17.13
CA SER A 497 34.74 19.93 -18.41
C SER A 497 36.11 19.38 -18.82
N LEU A 498 36.22 18.05 -18.87
CA LEU A 498 37.33 17.33 -19.50
C LEU A 498 37.01 17.11 -20.97
#